data_AF-A0A2K8LWH3-F1
#
_entry.id   AF-A0A2K8LWH3-F1
#
_cell.length_a   1.000
_cell.length_b   1.000
_cell.length_c   1.000
_cell.angle_alpha   90.00
_cell.angle_beta   90.00
_cell.angle_gamma   90.00
#
_symmetry.space_group_name_H-M   'P 1'
#
loop_
_entity.id
_entity.type
_entity.pdbx_description
1 polymer ?
#
loop_
_entity_poly.entity_id
_entity_poly.type
_entity_poly.pdbx_seq_one_letter_code
_entity_poly.pdbx_strand_id
1 'polypeptide(L)'
;MGVVSGYVLKLARESAGLTQERLAERLAVDGSTVQGWESGRRPLSAMNAGDFARLCARLPRLGAPASTGRHLRTAVEADLVLSTGSTAGDAWVDPELHPLAASVHRKTLTNMITWPFTGHLPSELGVFGPKAPRRGPVAPGPTMSADARTRFFDHLLTVAERGVLPGEALLRRQAVYLLGFDRRGEVVQWLRGEWANAGRRAIADGDVTRLLEARSASVALASIGDGAHLHDFVARTADTDAEIANLNYWAHWIGELQDDQADDHFMAEADTRTWSGIRLFHHLVGRLDPASPHLPLNLHTMHSLVASRPALLTERSGERDALAEALDVLSSDDVLSRQGRDQVAGLHYALRLADR
;
A
#
# COMPACT_ATOMS: atom_id res chain seq x y z
N MET A 1 -11.63 12.01 -12.22
CA MET A 1 -11.43 10.89 -13.17
C MET A 1 -11.91 9.58 -12.54
N GLY A 2 -12.25 8.58 -13.34
CA GLY A 2 -12.77 7.28 -12.87
C GLY A 2 -11.99 6.08 -13.43
N VAL A 3 -10.67 6.22 -13.56
CA VAL A 3 -9.86 5.27 -14.35
C VAL A 3 -9.64 3.97 -13.60
N VAL A 4 -9.41 4.01 -12.29
CA VAL A 4 -9.16 2.81 -11.48
C VAL A 4 -10.44 2.03 -11.28
N SER A 5 -11.51 2.68 -10.82
CA SER A 5 -12.81 2.05 -10.59
C SER A 5 -13.45 1.54 -11.89
N GLY A 6 -13.31 2.28 -12.99
CA GLY A 6 -13.72 1.84 -14.32
C GLY A 6 -13.00 0.56 -14.77
N TYR A 7 -11.69 0.49 -14.54
CA TYR A 7 -10.92 -0.71 -14.90
C TYR A 7 -11.23 -1.91 -13.98
N VAL A 8 -11.46 -1.69 -12.68
CA VAL A 8 -11.92 -2.76 -11.77
C VAL A 8 -13.31 -3.28 -12.16
N LEU A 9 -14.23 -2.42 -12.59
CA LEU A 9 -15.53 -2.83 -13.13
C LEU A 9 -15.35 -3.70 -14.38
N LYS A 10 -14.45 -3.31 -15.27
CA LYS A 10 -14.09 -4.10 -16.45
C LYS A 10 -13.55 -5.48 -16.08
N LEU A 11 -12.63 -5.56 -15.12
CA LEU A 11 -12.12 -6.84 -14.60
C LEU A 11 -13.23 -7.72 -14.02
N ALA A 12 -14.14 -7.14 -13.23
CA ALA A 12 -15.29 -7.84 -12.69
C ALA A 12 -16.20 -8.38 -13.81
N ARG A 13 -16.50 -7.57 -14.81
CA ARG A 13 -17.28 -7.99 -15.99
C ARG A 13 -16.61 -9.13 -16.76
N GLU A 14 -15.31 -9.01 -17.03
CA GLU A 14 -14.54 -10.02 -17.76
C GLU A 14 -14.46 -11.35 -16.98
N SER A 15 -14.26 -11.29 -15.67
CA SER A 15 -14.27 -12.47 -14.78
C SER A 15 -15.66 -13.14 -14.68
N ALA A 16 -16.73 -12.39 -14.96
CA ALA A 16 -18.09 -12.91 -15.09
C ALA A 16 -18.37 -13.50 -16.48
N GLY A 17 -17.47 -13.35 -17.45
CA GLY A 17 -17.66 -13.81 -18.83
C GLY A 17 -18.67 -12.99 -19.62
N LEU A 18 -18.91 -11.72 -19.24
CA LEU A 18 -19.92 -10.86 -19.86
C LEU A 18 -19.28 -9.87 -20.86
N THR A 19 -19.99 -9.56 -21.96
CA THR A 19 -19.68 -8.41 -22.81
C THR A 19 -20.28 -7.12 -22.21
N GLN A 20 -19.89 -5.95 -22.72
CA GLN A 20 -20.47 -4.67 -22.26
C GLN A 20 -21.98 -4.61 -22.52
N GLU A 21 -22.42 -5.08 -23.69
CA GLU A 21 -23.83 -5.16 -24.09
C GLU A 21 -24.60 -6.09 -23.14
N ARG A 22 -24.04 -7.28 -22.85
CA ARG A 22 -24.69 -8.23 -21.96
C ARG A 22 -24.77 -7.72 -20.52
N LEU A 23 -23.75 -7.01 -20.05
CA LEU A 23 -23.81 -6.36 -18.74
C LEU A 23 -24.87 -5.26 -18.72
N ALA A 24 -24.94 -4.44 -19.77
CA ALA A 24 -25.92 -3.37 -19.91
C ALA A 24 -27.36 -3.90 -19.86
N GLU A 25 -27.65 -4.96 -20.63
CA GLU A 25 -28.93 -5.68 -20.60
C GLU A 25 -29.28 -6.17 -19.19
N ARG A 26 -28.33 -6.82 -18.49
CA ARG A 26 -28.55 -7.36 -17.13
C ARG A 26 -28.79 -6.27 -16.10
N LEU A 27 -28.16 -5.11 -16.28
CA LEU A 27 -28.32 -3.95 -15.41
C LEU A 27 -29.49 -3.05 -15.81
N ALA A 28 -30.12 -3.29 -16.96
CA ALA A 28 -31.16 -2.45 -17.56
C ALA A 28 -30.69 -1.00 -17.78
N VAL A 29 -29.47 -0.84 -18.32
CA VAL A 29 -28.88 0.44 -18.71
C VAL A 29 -28.45 0.40 -20.17
N ASP A 30 -28.19 1.56 -20.75
CA ASP A 30 -27.65 1.64 -22.12
C ASP A 30 -26.19 1.16 -22.21
N GLY A 31 -25.80 0.54 -23.33
CA GLY A 31 -24.42 0.07 -23.57
C GLY A 31 -23.36 1.17 -23.44
N SER A 32 -23.68 2.40 -23.89
CA SER A 32 -22.80 3.56 -23.72
C SER A 32 -22.58 3.96 -22.26
N THR A 33 -23.49 3.56 -21.37
CA THR A 33 -23.34 3.79 -19.91
C THR A 33 -22.27 2.89 -19.34
N VAL A 34 -22.30 1.59 -19.66
CA VAL A 34 -21.25 0.64 -19.26
C VAL A 34 -19.91 1.04 -19.87
N GLN A 35 -19.89 1.41 -21.15
CA GLN A 35 -18.67 1.90 -21.79
C GLN A 35 -18.14 3.18 -21.13
N GLY A 36 -19.03 4.10 -20.75
CA GLY A 36 -18.69 5.33 -20.03
C GLY A 36 -18.09 5.05 -18.64
N TRP A 37 -18.65 4.08 -17.91
CA TRP A 37 -18.12 3.62 -16.62
C TRP A 37 -16.74 2.97 -16.78
N GLU A 38 -16.58 1.99 -17.68
CA GLU A 38 -15.31 1.26 -17.83
C GLU A 38 -14.18 2.10 -18.39
N SER A 39 -14.48 3.12 -19.18
CA SER A 39 -13.50 4.10 -19.66
C SER A 39 -13.17 5.19 -18.65
N GLY A 40 -13.89 5.26 -17.53
CA GLY A 40 -13.75 6.32 -16.53
C GLY A 40 -14.29 7.69 -16.98
N ARG A 41 -14.89 7.80 -18.18
CA ARG A 41 -15.57 9.02 -18.67
C ARG A 41 -16.82 9.36 -17.86
N ARG A 42 -17.47 8.34 -17.28
CA ARG A 42 -18.54 8.46 -16.29
C ARG A 42 -18.03 7.80 -15.00
N PRO A 43 -17.35 8.54 -14.10
CA PRO A 43 -16.77 7.95 -12.89
C PRO A 43 -17.83 7.28 -12.02
N LEU A 44 -17.48 6.15 -11.40
CA LEU A 44 -18.40 5.45 -10.50
C LEU A 44 -18.70 6.28 -9.23
N SER A 45 -17.77 7.16 -8.84
CA SER A 45 -17.97 8.14 -7.75
C SER A 45 -19.09 9.15 -8.02
N ALA A 46 -19.48 9.37 -9.28
CA ALA A 46 -20.57 10.26 -9.65
C ALA A 46 -21.95 9.57 -9.64
N MET A 47 -21.99 8.26 -9.39
CA MET A 47 -23.27 7.54 -9.25
C MET A 47 -23.89 7.81 -7.88
N ASN A 48 -25.22 7.75 -7.81
CA ASN A 48 -25.91 7.70 -6.53
C ASN A 48 -25.42 6.48 -5.72
N ALA A 49 -25.16 6.67 -4.42
CA ALA A 49 -24.77 5.62 -3.49
C ALA A 49 -25.68 4.37 -3.56
N GLY A 50 -26.99 4.55 -3.73
CA GLY A 50 -27.93 3.44 -3.87
C GLY A 50 -27.73 2.62 -5.15
N ASP A 51 -27.43 3.29 -6.27
CA ASP A 51 -27.11 2.61 -7.54
C ASP A 51 -25.77 1.90 -7.47
N PHE A 52 -24.76 2.53 -6.85
CA PHE A 52 -23.47 1.91 -6.65
C PHE A 52 -23.55 0.67 -5.75
N ALA A 53 -24.33 0.72 -4.67
CA ALA A 53 -24.59 -0.43 -3.81
C ALA A 53 -25.29 -1.57 -4.57
N ARG A 54 -26.29 -1.25 -5.40
CA ARG A 54 -26.95 -2.22 -6.28
C ARG A 54 -25.98 -2.84 -7.27
N LEU A 55 -25.11 -2.05 -7.90
CA LEU A 55 -24.08 -2.54 -8.82
C LEU A 55 -23.15 -3.55 -8.10
N CYS A 56 -22.63 -3.17 -6.93
CA CYS A 56 -21.76 -4.03 -6.12
C CYS A 56 -22.43 -5.36 -5.74
N ALA A 57 -23.73 -5.35 -5.41
CA ALA A 57 -24.47 -6.55 -5.04
C ALA A 57 -24.84 -7.44 -6.25
N ARG A 58 -25.04 -6.85 -7.43
CA ARG A 58 -25.43 -7.58 -8.64
C ARG A 58 -24.27 -8.28 -9.32
N LEU A 59 -23.07 -7.70 -9.34
CA LEU A 59 -21.92 -8.28 -10.05
C LEU A 59 -21.57 -9.72 -9.59
N PRO A 60 -21.52 -10.04 -8.28
CA PRO A 60 -21.31 -11.43 -7.84
C PRO A 60 -22.41 -12.38 -8.31
N ARG A 61 -23.67 -11.94 -8.29
CA ARG A 61 -24.82 -12.74 -8.78
C ARG A 61 -24.76 -12.99 -10.29
N LEU A 62 -24.01 -12.17 -11.01
CA LEU A 62 -23.76 -12.30 -12.44
C LEU A 62 -22.49 -13.14 -12.74
N GLY A 63 -21.78 -13.63 -11.72
CA GLY A 63 -20.64 -14.54 -11.86
C GLY A 63 -19.26 -13.92 -11.63
N ALA A 64 -19.18 -12.66 -11.17
CA ALA A 64 -17.94 -12.04 -10.72
C ALA A 64 -17.52 -12.56 -9.32
N PRO A 65 -16.25 -12.44 -8.90
CA PRO A 65 -15.81 -12.78 -7.55
C PRO A 65 -16.63 -12.09 -6.45
N ALA A 66 -16.86 -12.77 -5.32
CA ALA A 66 -17.60 -12.21 -4.19
C ALA A 66 -16.96 -10.93 -3.62
N SER A 67 -15.65 -10.77 -3.77
CA SER A 67 -14.90 -9.59 -3.34
C SER A 67 -15.11 -8.35 -4.22
N THR A 68 -15.84 -8.44 -5.34
CA THR A 68 -16.04 -7.36 -6.32
C THR A 68 -16.45 -6.03 -5.68
N GLY A 69 -17.47 -6.05 -4.82
CA GLY A 69 -17.96 -4.83 -4.18
C GLY A 69 -16.92 -4.14 -3.29
N ARG A 70 -16.06 -4.92 -2.61
CA ARG A 70 -14.96 -4.38 -1.80
C ARG A 70 -13.92 -3.69 -2.69
N HIS A 71 -13.48 -4.35 -3.76
CA HIS A 71 -12.49 -3.78 -4.68
C HIS A 71 -12.99 -2.54 -5.42
N LEU A 72 -14.28 -2.51 -5.79
CA LEU A 72 -14.88 -1.33 -6.41
C LEU A 72 -14.91 -0.12 -5.47
N ARG A 73 -15.22 -0.30 -4.18
CA ARG A 73 -15.18 0.78 -3.18
C ARG A 73 -13.77 1.37 -3.04
N THR A 74 -12.78 0.51 -2.82
CA THR A 74 -11.37 0.94 -2.74
C THR A 74 -10.89 1.61 -4.03
N ALA A 75 -11.35 1.14 -5.19
CA ALA A 75 -11.00 1.76 -6.47
C ALA A 75 -11.65 3.13 -6.66
N VAL A 76 -12.87 3.33 -6.14
CA VAL A 76 -13.52 4.65 -6.11
C VAL A 76 -12.76 5.61 -5.20
N GLU A 77 -12.31 5.16 -4.02
CA GLU A 77 -11.47 5.95 -3.13
C GLU A 77 -10.13 6.35 -3.79
N ALA A 78 -9.50 5.41 -4.51
CA ALA A 78 -8.29 5.71 -5.27
C ALA A 78 -8.54 6.77 -6.36
N ASP A 79 -9.65 6.67 -7.09
CA ASP A 79 -10.04 7.68 -8.07
C ASP A 79 -10.31 9.04 -7.42
N LEU A 80 -10.85 9.10 -6.21
CA LEU A 80 -11.02 10.36 -5.46
C LEU A 80 -9.66 10.98 -5.12
N VAL A 81 -8.71 10.21 -4.58
CA VAL A 81 -7.33 10.69 -4.32
C VAL A 81 -6.68 11.26 -5.58
N LEU A 82 -6.72 10.48 -6.67
CA LEU A 82 -6.11 10.87 -7.94
C LEU A 82 -6.80 12.11 -8.53
N SER A 83 -8.12 12.20 -8.42
CA SER A 83 -8.89 13.35 -8.90
C SER A 83 -8.58 14.61 -8.09
N THR A 84 -8.59 14.52 -6.77
CA THR A 84 -8.28 15.65 -5.88
C THR A 84 -6.91 16.22 -6.22
N GLY A 85 -5.86 15.38 -6.27
CA GLY A 85 -4.51 15.86 -6.55
C GLY A 85 -4.33 16.37 -7.98
N SER A 86 -4.85 15.66 -8.98
CA SER A 86 -4.72 16.12 -10.38
C SER A 86 -5.52 17.40 -10.66
N THR A 87 -6.67 17.61 -10.03
CA THR A 87 -7.43 18.86 -10.15
C THR A 87 -6.73 20.00 -9.41
N ALA A 88 -6.26 19.76 -8.19
CA ALA A 88 -5.59 20.77 -7.37
C ALA A 88 -4.27 21.28 -8.00
N GLY A 89 -3.44 20.40 -8.57
CA GLY A 89 -2.14 20.83 -9.10
C GLY A 89 -1.25 21.37 -7.99
N ASP A 90 -0.80 22.62 -8.06
CA ASP A 90 0.02 23.27 -7.03
C ASP A 90 -0.79 23.98 -5.93
N ALA A 91 -2.11 23.78 -5.90
CA ALA A 91 -3.00 24.40 -4.93
C ALA A 91 -3.07 23.61 -3.61
N TRP A 92 -3.15 24.33 -2.49
CA TRP A 92 -3.47 23.71 -1.20
C TRP A 92 -4.95 23.28 -1.15
N VAL A 93 -5.19 22.09 -0.61
CA VAL A 93 -6.54 21.58 -0.33
C VAL A 93 -6.62 21.29 1.16
N ASP A 94 -7.68 21.78 1.80
CA ASP A 94 -7.94 21.58 3.23
C ASP A 94 -7.89 20.08 3.59
N PRO A 95 -7.15 19.69 4.65
CA PRO A 95 -7.13 18.32 5.14
C PRO A 95 -8.52 17.71 5.35
N GLU A 96 -9.50 18.46 5.85
CA GLU A 96 -10.89 17.98 6.07
C GLU A 96 -11.58 17.56 4.77
N LEU A 97 -11.13 18.08 3.63
CA LEU A 97 -11.64 17.76 2.31
C LEU A 97 -10.74 16.78 1.54
N HIS A 98 -9.57 16.44 2.08
CA HIS A 98 -8.56 15.68 1.37
C HIS A 98 -8.69 14.17 1.64
N PRO A 99 -8.89 13.31 0.61
CA PRO A 99 -9.06 11.86 0.83
C PRO A 99 -7.84 11.15 1.45
N LEU A 100 -6.62 11.68 1.24
CA LEU A 100 -5.41 11.24 1.95
C LEU A 100 -5.35 11.66 3.44
N ALA A 101 -6.26 12.47 3.94
CA ALA A 101 -6.29 12.84 5.37
C ALA A 101 -7.36 12.06 6.14
N ALA A 102 -8.28 11.38 5.45
CA ALA A 102 -9.46 10.78 6.06
C ALA A 102 -9.16 9.59 6.99
N SER A 103 -8.09 8.85 6.71
CA SER A 103 -7.64 7.72 7.53
C SER A 103 -6.24 7.29 7.11
N VAL A 104 -5.57 6.54 7.99
CA VAL A 104 -4.33 5.84 7.65
C VAL A 104 -4.65 4.77 6.60
N HIS A 105 -4.07 4.92 5.43
CA HIS A 105 -4.36 4.08 4.28
C HIS A 105 -3.76 2.69 4.45
N ARG A 106 -4.44 1.71 3.85
CA ARG A 106 -3.96 0.33 3.75
C ARG A 106 -3.27 0.11 2.42
N LYS A 107 -2.40 -0.90 2.36
CA LYS A 107 -1.73 -1.39 1.15
C LYS A 107 -2.68 -1.51 -0.05
N THR A 108 -3.90 -1.99 0.19
CA THR A 108 -4.88 -2.19 -0.88
C THR A 108 -5.28 -0.89 -1.57
N LEU A 109 -5.49 0.19 -0.82
CA LEU A 109 -5.81 1.49 -1.39
C LEU A 109 -4.60 2.10 -2.08
N THR A 110 -3.42 2.03 -1.44
CA THR A 110 -2.18 2.50 -2.03
C THR A 110 -1.85 1.83 -3.35
N ASN A 111 -1.96 0.50 -3.43
CA ASN A 111 -1.75 -0.24 -4.67
C ASN A 111 -2.70 0.26 -5.79
N MET A 112 -3.96 0.56 -5.46
CA MET A 112 -4.94 1.10 -6.42
C MET A 112 -4.59 2.52 -6.87
N ILE A 113 -4.17 3.39 -5.95
CA ILE A 113 -3.70 4.76 -6.27
C ILE A 113 -2.50 4.70 -7.20
N THR A 114 -1.55 3.80 -6.95
CA THR A 114 -0.30 3.71 -7.69
C THR A 114 -0.41 3.00 -9.03
N TRP A 115 -1.46 2.20 -9.24
CA TRP A 115 -1.61 1.36 -10.42
C TRP A 115 -1.55 2.14 -11.75
N PRO A 116 -2.21 3.31 -11.92
CA PRO A 116 -2.22 4.01 -13.20
C PRO A 116 -0.87 4.54 -13.68
N PHE A 117 0.10 4.71 -12.78
CA PHE A 117 1.43 5.23 -13.12
C PHE A 117 2.56 4.23 -12.89
N THR A 118 2.31 3.14 -12.17
CA THR A 118 3.27 2.02 -12.06
C THR A 118 3.01 0.93 -13.09
N GLY A 119 1.77 0.79 -13.59
CA GLY A 119 1.35 -0.27 -14.51
C GLY A 119 1.24 -1.66 -13.87
N HIS A 120 1.60 -1.82 -12.60
CA HIS A 120 1.59 -3.10 -11.90
C HIS A 120 0.19 -3.42 -11.37
N LEU A 121 -0.40 -4.53 -11.83
CA LEU A 121 -1.69 -5.01 -11.34
C LEU A 121 -1.60 -5.29 -9.82
N PRO A 122 -2.46 -4.68 -8.99
CA PRO A 122 -2.53 -5.03 -7.58
C PRO A 122 -2.79 -6.53 -7.38
N SER A 123 -1.95 -7.18 -6.58
CA SER A 123 -2.03 -8.62 -6.28
C SER A 123 -3.42 -9.07 -5.83
N GLU A 124 -4.14 -8.21 -5.12
CA GLU A 124 -5.47 -8.44 -4.58
C GLU A 124 -6.55 -8.53 -5.68
N LEU A 125 -6.24 -8.04 -6.89
CA LEU A 125 -7.08 -8.18 -8.08
C LEU A 125 -6.80 -9.46 -8.86
N GLY A 126 -5.86 -10.30 -8.43
CA GLY A 126 -5.57 -11.60 -9.06
C GLY A 126 -6.80 -12.53 -9.12
N VAL A 127 -7.77 -12.33 -8.23
CA VAL A 127 -9.07 -13.05 -8.23
C VAL A 127 -9.92 -12.81 -9.48
N PHE A 128 -9.65 -11.74 -10.24
CA PHE A 128 -10.39 -11.39 -11.46
C PHE A 128 -9.80 -12.03 -12.72
N GLY A 129 -9.22 -13.24 -12.60
CA GLY A 129 -8.73 -13.99 -13.74
C GLY A 129 -9.79 -14.10 -14.85
N PRO A 130 -9.46 -13.74 -16.10
CA PRO A 130 -10.45 -13.73 -17.18
C PRO A 130 -10.88 -15.16 -17.51
N LYS A 131 -12.19 -15.42 -17.55
CA LYS A 131 -12.76 -16.73 -17.94
C LYS A 131 -12.73 -16.99 -19.45
N ALA A 132 -12.50 -15.94 -20.23
CA ALA A 132 -12.39 -16.01 -21.68
C ALA A 132 -11.19 -15.20 -22.17
N PRO A 133 -10.48 -15.64 -23.23
CA PRO A 133 -9.38 -14.88 -23.79
C PRO A 133 -9.86 -13.53 -24.32
N ARG A 134 -9.10 -12.48 -24.00
CA ARG A 134 -9.37 -11.12 -24.48
C ARG A 134 -9.22 -11.08 -26.00
N ARG A 135 -10.18 -10.46 -26.70
CA ARG A 135 -10.13 -10.25 -28.14
C ARG A 135 -9.60 -8.84 -28.45
N GLY A 136 -8.58 -8.76 -29.29
CA GLY A 136 -8.01 -7.50 -29.75
C GLY A 136 -7.12 -6.78 -28.73
N PRO A 137 -6.58 -5.60 -29.09
CA PRO A 137 -5.75 -4.81 -28.20
C PRO A 137 -6.57 -4.28 -27.02
N VAL A 138 -6.23 -4.74 -25.81
CA VAL A 138 -6.87 -4.33 -24.56
C VAL A 138 -5.82 -3.67 -23.67
N ALA A 139 -6.12 -2.49 -23.13
CA ALA A 139 -5.25 -1.82 -22.17
C ALA A 139 -4.93 -2.76 -20.98
N PRO A 140 -3.65 -2.91 -20.61
CA PRO A 140 -3.22 -3.84 -19.55
C PRO A 140 -3.60 -3.36 -18.14
N GLY A 141 -3.99 -2.10 -17.99
CA GLY A 141 -4.39 -1.48 -16.73
C GLY A 141 -5.07 -0.11 -16.95
N PRO A 142 -5.51 0.55 -15.88
CA PRO A 142 -5.89 1.95 -15.92
C PRO A 142 -4.68 2.79 -16.33
N THR A 143 -4.92 3.87 -17.07
CA THR A 143 -3.86 4.79 -17.50
C THR A 143 -4.19 6.21 -17.08
N MET A 144 -3.15 6.95 -16.72
CA MET A 144 -3.23 8.38 -16.41
C MET A 144 -2.44 9.14 -17.48
N SER A 145 -2.94 10.28 -17.95
CA SER A 145 -2.19 11.13 -18.87
C SER A 145 -0.93 11.67 -18.19
N ALA A 146 0.10 11.97 -18.98
CA ALA A 146 1.34 12.53 -18.45
C ALA A 146 1.08 13.85 -17.68
N ASP A 147 0.22 14.72 -18.23
CA ASP A 147 -0.19 15.98 -17.60
C ASP A 147 -0.89 15.77 -16.25
N ALA A 148 -1.91 14.89 -16.20
CA ALA A 148 -2.62 14.62 -14.96
C ALA A 148 -1.70 14.00 -13.90
N ARG A 149 -0.76 13.14 -14.32
CA ARG A 149 0.25 12.54 -13.44
C ARG A 149 1.19 13.60 -12.87
N THR A 150 1.69 14.52 -13.69
CA THR A 150 2.53 15.64 -13.23
C THR A 150 1.79 16.48 -12.21
N ARG A 151 0.55 16.93 -12.53
CA ARG A 151 -0.28 17.71 -11.61
C ARG A 151 -0.55 17.01 -10.29
N PHE A 152 -0.78 15.70 -10.33
CA PHE A 152 -0.96 14.89 -9.12
C PHE A 152 0.28 14.92 -8.23
N PHE A 153 1.48 14.72 -8.79
CA PHE A 153 2.70 14.76 -8.00
C PHE A 153 3.08 16.18 -7.53
N ASP A 154 2.79 17.21 -8.32
CA ASP A 154 2.96 18.61 -7.90
C ASP A 154 2.08 18.94 -6.69
N HIS A 155 0.87 18.37 -6.65
CA HIS A 155 -0.01 18.47 -5.48
C HIS A 155 0.56 17.77 -4.26
N LEU A 156 1.06 16.55 -4.43
CA LEU A 156 1.68 15.81 -3.32
C LEU A 156 2.90 16.56 -2.77
N LEU A 157 3.70 17.18 -3.64
CA LEU A 157 4.84 18.01 -3.22
C LEU A 157 4.36 19.24 -2.44
N THR A 158 3.36 19.95 -2.96
CA THR A 158 2.74 21.10 -2.28
C THR A 158 2.21 20.73 -0.90
N VAL A 159 1.52 19.59 -0.80
CA VAL A 159 1.02 19.05 0.47
C VAL A 159 2.16 18.74 1.43
N ALA A 160 3.21 18.09 0.94
CA ALA A 160 4.34 17.68 1.77
C ALA A 160 5.19 18.87 2.27
N GLU A 161 5.28 19.94 1.49
CA GLU A 161 5.96 21.19 1.83
C GLU A 161 5.17 22.05 2.82
N ARG A 162 3.85 22.16 2.64
CA ARG A 162 3.01 23.06 3.43
C ARG A 162 2.40 22.43 4.68
N GLY A 163 2.16 21.12 4.65
CA GLY A 163 1.47 20.38 5.70
C GLY A 163 2.32 20.17 6.94
N VAL A 164 2.67 21.24 7.66
CA VAL A 164 3.57 21.19 8.83
C VAL A 164 2.84 21.23 10.18
N LEU A 165 1.52 21.49 10.18
CA LEU A 165 0.75 21.54 11.41
C LEU A 165 0.42 20.12 11.92
N PRO A 166 0.23 19.94 13.24
CA PRO A 166 -0.09 18.62 13.80
C PRO A 166 -1.32 17.94 13.17
N GLY A 167 -2.38 18.70 12.85
CA GLY A 167 -3.58 18.18 12.17
C GLY A 167 -3.38 17.78 10.71
N GLU A 168 -2.22 18.12 10.12
CA GLU A 168 -1.87 17.85 8.72
C GLU A 168 -0.89 16.67 8.59
N ALA A 169 -0.39 16.14 9.71
CA ALA A 169 0.69 15.16 9.74
C ALA A 169 0.37 13.87 8.94
N LEU A 170 -0.87 13.36 9.08
CA LEU A 170 -1.33 12.21 8.31
C LEU A 170 -1.29 12.49 6.81
N LEU A 171 -1.95 13.57 6.38
CA LEU A 171 -2.01 13.99 4.99
C LEU A 171 -0.60 14.12 4.40
N ARG A 172 0.26 14.86 5.11
CA ARG A 172 1.64 15.10 4.74
C ARG A 172 2.42 13.81 4.57
N ARG A 173 2.35 12.89 5.54
CA ARG A 173 3.05 11.61 5.47
C ARG A 173 2.62 10.77 4.28
N GLN A 174 1.32 10.64 4.04
CA GLN A 174 0.83 9.83 2.93
C GLN A 174 1.26 10.44 1.59
N ALA A 175 1.32 11.77 1.50
CA ALA A 175 1.88 12.45 0.33
C ALA A 175 3.38 12.14 0.16
N VAL A 176 4.19 12.23 1.22
CA VAL A 176 5.63 11.87 1.18
C VAL A 176 5.85 10.44 0.70
N TYR A 177 5.08 9.48 1.21
CA TYR A 177 5.16 8.09 0.74
C TYR A 177 4.87 7.99 -0.76
N LEU A 178 3.81 8.64 -1.25
CA LEU A 178 3.42 8.60 -2.66
C LEU A 178 4.41 9.34 -3.58
N LEU A 179 5.12 10.36 -3.09
CA LEU A 179 6.21 11.01 -3.84
C LEU A 179 7.35 10.04 -4.18
N GLY A 180 7.50 8.92 -3.47
CA GLY A 180 8.45 7.85 -3.83
C GLY A 180 8.19 7.18 -5.19
N PHE A 181 7.07 7.48 -5.84
CA PHE A 181 6.76 7.03 -7.19
C PHE A 181 7.05 8.09 -8.27
N ASP A 182 7.42 9.31 -7.89
CA ASP A 182 7.88 10.34 -8.81
C ASP A 182 9.39 10.19 -9.04
N ARG A 183 9.81 10.23 -10.31
CA ARG A 183 11.20 10.06 -10.75
C ARG A 183 11.85 11.37 -11.17
N ARG A 184 11.15 12.50 -11.07
CA ARG A 184 11.70 13.82 -11.36
C ARG A 184 12.81 14.16 -10.36
N GLY A 185 13.92 14.69 -10.87
CA GLY A 185 15.12 14.97 -10.07
C GLY A 185 14.85 15.94 -8.91
N GLU A 186 13.99 16.94 -9.12
CA GLU A 186 13.56 17.91 -8.10
C GLU A 186 12.86 17.24 -6.91
N VAL A 187 11.95 16.29 -7.16
CA VAL A 187 11.24 15.54 -6.11
C VAL A 187 12.19 14.61 -5.36
N VAL A 188 13.10 13.94 -6.09
CA VAL A 188 14.12 13.09 -5.49
C VAL A 188 15.05 13.90 -4.58
N GLN A 189 15.48 15.09 -5.02
CA GLN A 189 16.30 15.98 -4.21
C GLN A 189 15.54 16.48 -2.97
N TRP A 190 14.26 16.81 -3.14
CA TRP A 190 13.38 17.19 -2.03
C TRP A 190 13.26 16.06 -1.00
N LEU A 191 13.00 14.82 -1.43
CA LEU A 191 12.90 13.65 -0.55
C LEU A 191 14.19 13.42 0.26
N ARG A 192 15.36 13.63 -0.35
CA ARG A 192 16.64 13.57 0.37
C ARG A 192 16.76 14.68 1.41
N GLY A 193 16.33 15.89 1.09
CA GLY A 193 16.27 17.01 2.04
C GLY A 193 15.33 16.71 3.21
N GLU A 194 14.17 16.14 2.91
CA GLU A 194 13.18 15.72 3.89
C GLU A 194 13.72 14.62 4.81
N TRP A 195 14.33 13.58 4.25
CA TRP A 195 15.00 12.56 5.06
C TRP A 195 16.13 13.15 5.90
N ALA A 196 16.90 14.08 5.37
CA ALA A 196 17.95 14.75 6.11
C ALA A 196 17.37 15.61 7.27
N ASN A 197 16.15 16.11 7.15
CA ASN A 197 15.47 16.87 8.19
C ASN A 197 14.82 15.96 9.24
N ALA A 198 13.95 15.04 8.82
CA ALA A 198 13.22 14.14 9.69
C ALA A 198 14.12 13.01 10.24
N GLY A 199 14.93 12.41 9.37
CA GLY A 199 15.82 11.30 9.67
C GLY A 199 17.08 11.66 10.45
N ARG A 200 17.39 12.92 10.74
CA ARG A 200 18.50 13.27 11.67
C ARG A 200 18.03 13.62 13.08
N ARG A 201 16.72 13.76 13.30
CA ARG A 201 16.16 14.06 14.61
C ARG A 201 16.11 12.78 15.43
N ALA A 202 16.40 12.90 16.73
CA ALA A 202 16.14 11.82 17.66
C ALA A 202 14.63 11.57 17.70
N ILE A 203 14.23 10.31 17.58
CA ILE A 203 12.85 9.88 17.81
C ILE A 203 12.76 9.74 19.33
N ALA A 204 12.02 10.65 19.96
CA ALA A 204 11.77 10.55 21.39
C ALA A 204 10.79 9.40 21.66
N ASP A 205 10.89 8.79 22.84
CA ASP A 205 9.98 7.73 23.27
C ASP A 205 8.52 8.15 23.08
N GLY A 206 7.75 7.33 22.38
CA GLY A 206 6.33 7.57 22.08
C GLY A 206 6.02 8.59 20.97
N ASP A 207 7.03 9.21 20.32
CA ASP A 207 6.82 10.15 19.21
C ASP A 207 6.58 9.41 17.87
N VAL A 208 5.40 8.79 17.75
CA VAL A 208 4.97 8.01 16.58
C VAL A 208 4.98 8.87 15.31
N THR A 209 4.60 10.14 15.40
CA THR A 209 4.56 11.05 14.25
C THR A 209 5.96 11.18 13.63
N ARG A 210 6.99 11.48 14.43
CA ARG A 210 8.37 11.60 13.92
C ARG A 210 8.90 10.27 13.39
N LEU A 211 8.60 9.16 14.07
CA LEU A 211 8.95 7.82 13.59
C LEU A 211 8.42 7.60 12.17
N LEU A 212 7.15 7.95 11.92
CA LEU A 212 6.50 7.74 10.65
C LEU A 212 6.94 8.72 9.55
N GLU A 213 7.31 9.95 9.88
CA GLU A 213 7.93 10.89 8.93
C GLU A 213 9.26 10.33 8.42
N ALA A 214 10.15 9.95 9.35
CA ALA A 214 11.44 9.36 9.01
C ALA A 214 11.27 8.06 8.21
N ARG A 215 10.33 7.21 8.60
CA ARG A 215 9.99 5.98 7.88
C ARG A 215 9.52 6.27 6.46
N SER A 216 8.61 7.23 6.28
CA SER A 216 8.01 7.51 4.97
C SER A 216 9.02 8.06 3.99
N ALA A 217 9.88 9.00 4.41
CA ALA A 217 10.97 9.49 3.58
C ALA A 217 11.97 8.38 3.22
N SER A 218 12.32 7.51 4.18
CA SER A 218 13.24 6.39 3.95
C SER A 218 12.66 5.37 2.96
N VAL A 219 11.38 5.03 3.10
CA VAL A 219 10.67 4.11 2.18
C VAL A 219 10.49 4.72 0.80
N ALA A 220 10.21 6.03 0.70
CA ALA A 220 10.10 6.73 -0.57
C ALA A 220 11.46 6.73 -1.32
N LEU A 221 12.56 7.02 -0.62
CA LEU A 221 13.91 6.96 -1.16
C LEU A 221 14.31 5.54 -1.59
N ALA A 222 13.98 4.52 -0.80
CA ALA A 222 14.21 3.13 -1.19
C ALA A 222 13.42 2.74 -2.46
N SER A 223 12.19 3.23 -2.61
CA SER A 223 11.36 2.99 -3.79
C SER A 223 11.98 3.56 -5.08
N ILE A 224 12.82 4.59 -4.97
CA ILE A 224 13.58 5.15 -6.09
C ILE A 224 14.97 4.54 -6.29
N GLY A 225 15.36 3.55 -5.48
CA GLY A 225 16.64 2.84 -5.55
C GLY A 225 17.69 3.32 -4.54
N ASP A 226 17.34 4.26 -3.66
CA ASP A 226 18.23 4.83 -2.63
C ASP A 226 17.98 4.15 -1.27
N GLY A 227 18.41 2.89 -1.16
CA GLY A 227 18.12 2.01 -0.01
C GLY A 227 18.94 2.26 1.25
N ALA A 228 20.04 3.03 1.17
CA ALA A 228 20.95 3.29 2.30
C ALA A 228 20.21 3.93 3.49
N HIS A 229 19.25 4.80 3.20
CA HIS A 229 18.44 5.50 4.18
C HIS A 229 17.55 4.58 5.03
N LEU A 230 17.17 3.41 4.54
CA LEU A 230 16.44 2.42 5.33
C LEU A 230 17.32 1.71 6.35
N HIS A 231 18.59 1.45 6.03
CA HIS A 231 19.52 0.91 7.02
C HIS A 231 19.68 1.87 8.20
N ASP A 232 19.88 3.16 7.91
CA ASP A 232 20.02 4.20 8.93
C ASP A 232 18.74 4.36 9.77
N PHE A 233 17.57 4.23 9.16
CA PHE A 233 16.29 4.28 9.88
C PHE A 233 16.15 3.09 10.84
N VAL A 234 16.42 1.87 10.37
CA VAL A 234 16.33 0.64 11.17
C VAL A 234 17.33 0.66 12.33
N ALA A 235 18.54 1.15 12.12
CA ALA A 235 19.55 1.26 13.18
C ALA A 235 19.11 2.19 14.33
N ARG A 236 18.23 3.16 14.06
CA ARG A 236 17.75 4.16 15.03
C ARG A 236 16.41 3.82 15.67
N THR A 237 15.77 2.74 15.24
CA THR A 237 14.43 2.33 15.71
C THR A 237 14.46 0.98 16.44
N ALA A 238 15.65 0.54 16.85
CA ALA A 238 15.87 -0.72 17.56
C ALA A 238 15.48 -0.67 19.06
N ASP A 239 14.61 0.26 19.45
CA ASP A 239 13.98 0.33 20.77
C ASP A 239 12.60 -0.36 20.77
N THR A 240 12.13 -0.79 21.94
CA THR A 240 10.91 -1.62 22.04
C THR A 240 9.65 -0.86 21.61
N ASP A 241 9.55 0.43 21.89
CA ASP A 241 8.33 1.21 21.62
C ASP A 241 8.18 1.51 20.12
N ALA A 242 9.27 1.88 19.44
CA ALA A 242 9.31 2.08 18.00
C ALA A 242 9.07 0.77 17.24
N GLU A 243 9.59 -0.36 17.73
CA GLU A 243 9.33 -1.68 17.16
C GLU A 243 7.84 -2.05 17.24
N ILE A 244 7.20 -1.83 18.40
CA ILE A 244 5.76 -2.08 18.58
C ILE A 244 4.94 -1.18 17.66
N ALA A 245 5.24 0.13 17.61
CA ALA A 245 4.56 1.06 16.72
C ALA A 245 4.69 0.65 15.24
N ASN A 246 5.88 0.23 14.81
CA ASN A 246 6.10 -0.27 13.45
C ASN A 246 5.31 -1.56 13.18
N LEU A 247 5.24 -2.50 14.13
CA LEU A 247 4.43 -3.72 13.98
C LEU A 247 2.93 -3.41 13.88
N ASN A 248 2.41 -2.50 14.71
CA ASN A 248 1.01 -2.08 14.66
C ASN A 248 0.69 -1.34 13.35
N TYR A 249 1.59 -0.47 12.87
CA TYR A 249 1.47 0.13 11.54
C TYR A 249 1.40 -0.92 10.44
N TRP A 250 2.32 -1.89 10.44
CA TRP A 250 2.35 -2.95 9.43
C TRP A 250 1.10 -3.82 9.46
N ALA A 251 0.62 -4.19 10.64
CA ALA A 251 -0.61 -4.96 10.82
C ALA A 251 -1.82 -4.20 10.26
N HIS A 252 -1.91 -2.89 10.46
CA HIS A 252 -2.94 -2.05 9.83
C HIS A 252 -2.76 -1.96 8.33
N TRP A 253 -1.54 -1.66 7.87
CA TRP A 253 -1.19 -1.49 6.46
C TRP A 253 -1.56 -2.73 5.62
N ILE A 254 -1.26 -3.93 6.12
CA ILE A 254 -1.59 -5.18 5.42
C ILE A 254 -3.05 -5.64 5.68
N GLY A 255 -3.80 -4.90 6.49
CA GLY A 255 -5.21 -5.11 6.80
C GLY A 255 -5.49 -6.27 7.76
N GLU A 256 -4.53 -6.62 8.62
CA GLU A 256 -4.72 -7.60 9.69
C GLU A 256 -5.48 -6.99 10.87
N LEU A 257 -5.14 -5.76 11.27
CA LEU A 257 -6.02 -4.93 12.09
C LEU A 257 -7.27 -4.57 11.28
N GLN A 258 -8.45 -4.86 11.83
CA GLN A 258 -9.73 -4.77 11.11
C GLN A 258 -10.28 -3.35 11.03
N ASP A 259 -10.06 -2.54 12.06
CA ASP A 259 -10.63 -1.20 12.16
C ASP A 259 -9.83 -0.19 11.34
N ASP A 260 -10.55 0.74 10.72
CA ASP A 260 -9.94 1.89 10.07
C ASP A 260 -9.41 2.84 11.14
N GLN A 261 -8.23 3.40 10.89
CA GLN A 261 -7.52 4.26 11.86
C GLN A 261 -7.55 5.69 11.35
N ALA A 262 -8.11 6.61 12.13
CA ALA A 262 -8.24 8.02 11.73
C ALA A 262 -6.89 8.76 11.81
N ASP A 263 -6.02 8.36 12.72
CA ASP A 263 -4.71 8.96 12.96
C ASP A 263 -3.69 7.90 13.40
N ASP A 264 -2.55 8.31 13.95
CA ASP A 264 -1.44 7.44 14.31
C ASP A 264 -1.44 6.95 15.77
N HIS A 265 -2.35 7.42 16.62
CA HIS A 265 -2.33 7.11 18.05
C HIS A 265 -2.46 5.60 18.30
N PHE A 266 -3.19 4.88 17.44
CA PHE A 266 -3.33 3.43 17.53
C PHE A 266 -1.99 2.68 17.49
N MET A 267 -0.93 3.27 16.92
CA MET A 267 0.36 2.57 16.83
C MET A 267 1.02 2.43 18.21
N ALA A 268 0.85 3.42 19.08
CA ALA A 268 1.31 3.37 20.47
C ALA A 268 0.33 2.63 21.38
N GLU A 269 -0.97 2.75 21.13
CA GLU A 269 -2.02 2.24 22.05
C GLU A 269 -2.48 0.82 21.75
N ALA A 270 -2.28 0.30 20.53
CA ALA A 270 -2.82 -1.00 20.16
C ALA A 270 -2.11 -2.14 20.90
N ASP A 271 -2.90 -2.89 21.66
CA ASP A 271 -2.47 -4.18 22.21
C ASP A 271 -2.10 -5.10 21.05
N THR A 272 -0.83 -5.48 20.98
CA THR A 272 -0.29 -6.38 19.97
C THR A 272 -1.00 -7.74 19.95
N ARG A 273 -1.75 -8.10 21.00
CA ARG A 273 -2.55 -9.33 21.04
C ARG A 273 -3.87 -9.25 20.24
N THR A 274 -4.27 -8.07 19.78
CA THR A 274 -5.50 -7.88 19.00
C THR A 274 -5.43 -8.42 17.58
N TRP A 275 -4.23 -8.78 17.11
CA TRP A 275 -3.99 -9.37 15.80
C TRP A 275 -2.98 -10.53 15.87
N SER A 276 -3.14 -11.51 14.97
CA SER A 276 -2.49 -12.82 15.09
C SER A 276 -1.00 -12.84 14.75
N GLY A 277 -0.55 -11.94 13.88
CA GLY A 277 0.77 -11.97 13.25
C GLY A 277 0.84 -12.78 11.96
N ILE A 278 -0.15 -13.62 11.66
CA ILE A 278 -0.08 -14.61 10.58
C ILE A 278 -0.03 -13.94 9.20
N ARG A 279 -0.88 -12.93 8.98
CA ARG A 279 -0.91 -12.25 7.67
C ARG A 279 0.34 -11.43 7.46
N LEU A 280 0.83 -10.76 8.49
CA LEU A 280 2.10 -10.03 8.42
C LEU A 280 3.28 -10.97 8.20
N PHE A 281 3.31 -12.13 8.87
CA PHE A 281 4.34 -13.14 8.69
C PHE A 281 4.41 -13.62 7.24
N HIS A 282 3.29 -14.11 6.70
CA HIS A 282 3.18 -14.53 5.31
C HIS A 282 3.58 -13.40 4.32
N HIS A 283 3.19 -12.16 4.63
CA HIS A 283 3.54 -11.00 3.84
C HIS A 283 5.04 -10.71 3.80
N LEU A 284 5.73 -10.83 4.94
CA LEU A 284 7.14 -10.51 5.06
C LEU A 284 8.03 -11.62 4.49
N VAL A 285 7.67 -12.89 4.65
CA VAL A 285 8.42 -14.03 4.06
C VAL A 285 8.60 -13.83 2.55
N GLY A 286 7.53 -13.49 1.83
CA GLY A 286 7.59 -13.22 0.39
C GLY A 286 8.32 -11.93 -0.02
N ARG A 287 8.93 -11.21 0.92
CA ARG A 287 9.61 -9.92 0.71
C ARG A 287 11.03 -9.87 1.29
N LEU A 288 11.55 -11.02 1.73
CA LEU A 288 12.95 -11.22 2.08
C LEU A 288 13.75 -11.50 0.81
N ASP A 289 13.90 -10.48 -0.03
CA ASP A 289 14.61 -10.55 -1.31
C ASP A 289 15.93 -9.76 -1.22
N PRO A 290 17.11 -10.39 -1.45
CA PRO A 290 18.42 -9.74 -1.45
C PRO A 290 18.52 -8.53 -2.39
N ALA A 291 17.79 -8.54 -3.50
CA ALA A 291 17.80 -7.45 -4.49
C ALA A 291 16.87 -6.29 -4.09
N SER A 292 16.06 -6.45 -3.05
CA SER A 292 15.08 -5.44 -2.66
C SER A 292 15.72 -4.31 -1.86
N PRO A 293 15.53 -3.03 -2.25
CA PRO A 293 15.98 -1.90 -1.44
C PRO A 293 15.22 -1.81 -0.11
N HIS A 294 14.11 -2.53 0.05
CA HIS A 294 13.30 -2.58 1.27
C HIS A 294 13.70 -3.70 2.24
N LEU A 295 14.66 -4.56 1.86
CA LEU A 295 15.12 -5.68 2.67
C LEU A 295 15.43 -5.30 4.14
N PRO A 296 16.13 -4.19 4.44
CA PRO A 296 16.50 -3.87 5.83
C PRO A 296 15.27 -3.70 6.73
N LEU A 297 14.24 -3.01 6.23
CA LEU A 297 12.99 -2.79 6.97
C LEU A 297 12.17 -4.08 7.09
N ASN A 298 12.10 -4.88 6.02
CA ASN A 298 11.34 -6.13 6.02
C ASN A 298 11.97 -7.16 6.98
N LEU A 299 13.31 -7.29 6.94
CA LEU A 299 14.06 -8.19 7.80
C LEU A 299 13.94 -7.78 9.28
N HIS A 300 14.12 -6.49 9.57
CA HIS A 300 13.94 -5.98 10.92
C HIS A 300 12.52 -6.20 11.43
N THR A 301 11.50 -5.90 10.62
CA THR A 301 10.10 -6.13 10.99
C THR A 301 9.81 -7.62 11.22
N MET A 302 10.37 -8.51 10.40
CA MET A 302 10.25 -9.96 10.59
C MET A 302 10.89 -10.42 11.90
N HIS A 303 12.08 -9.92 12.20
CA HIS A 303 12.79 -10.21 13.44
C HIS A 303 11.96 -9.79 14.67
N SER A 304 11.47 -8.54 14.71
CA SER A 304 10.63 -8.05 15.81
C SER A 304 9.28 -8.78 15.91
N LEU A 305 8.71 -9.19 14.77
CA LEU A 305 7.48 -10.00 14.74
C LEU A 305 7.70 -11.37 15.39
N VAL A 306 8.75 -12.09 15.00
CA VAL A 306 9.08 -13.41 15.57
C VAL A 306 9.44 -13.30 17.05
N ALA A 307 10.22 -12.28 17.44
CA ALA A 307 10.57 -12.03 18.83
C ALA A 307 9.34 -11.78 19.70
N SER A 308 8.36 -11.00 19.20
CA SER A 308 7.10 -10.73 19.92
C SER A 308 6.11 -11.90 19.86
N ARG A 309 6.18 -12.76 18.83
CA ARG A 309 5.24 -13.88 18.62
C ARG A 309 5.97 -15.16 18.18
N PRO A 310 6.71 -15.83 19.09
CA PRO A 310 7.40 -17.08 18.76
C PRO A 310 6.47 -18.21 18.32
N ALA A 311 5.19 -18.15 18.73
CA ALA A 311 4.15 -19.11 18.34
C ALA A 311 3.98 -19.24 16.81
N LEU A 312 4.32 -18.20 16.04
CA LEU A 312 4.28 -18.22 14.57
C LEU A 312 5.21 -19.27 13.96
N LEU A 313 6.22 -19.71 14.69
CA LEU A 313 7.17 -20.73 14.23
C LEU A 313 6.85 -22.13 14.78
N THR A 314 5.93 -22.25 15.75
CA THR A 314 5.73 -23.50 16.51
C THR A 314 5.10 -24.60 15.64
N GLU A 315 4.14 -24.25 14.79
CA GLU A 315 3.57 -25.20 13.84
C GLU A 315 4.43 -25.23 12.56
N ARG A 316 4.74 -26.43 12.06
CA ARG A 316 5.38 -26.55 10.74
C ARG A 316 4.38 -26.16 9.66
N SER A 317 4.73 -25.17 8.85
CA SER A 317 3.93 -24.65 7.74
C SER A 317 4.82 -24.39 6.52
N GLY A 318 4.20 -24.28 5.35
CA GLY A 318 4.94 -23.92 4.13
C GLY A 318 5.60 -22.54 4.23
N GLU A 319 5.01 -21.61 4.98
CA GLU A 319 5.59 -20.29 5.25
C GLU A 319 6.82 -20.36 6.16
N ARG A 320 6.86 -21.30 7.11
CA ARG A 320 8.04 -21.54 7.95
C ARG A 320 9.20 -22.09 7.12
N ASP A 321 8.91 -23.04 6.24
CA ASP A 321 9.91 -23.61 5.34
C ASP A 321 10.43 -22.54 4.36
N ALA A 322 9.53 -21.72 3.81
CA ALA A 322 9.88 -20.59 2.95
C ALA A 322 10.71 -19.52 3.69
N LEU A 323 10.44 -19.28 4.98
CA LEU A 323 11.30 -18.42 5.79
C LEU A 323 12.71 -19.01 5.92
N ALA A 324 12.84 -20.31 6.21
CA ALA A 324 14.14 -20.95 6.32
C ALA A 324 14.95 -20.82 5.01
N GLU A 325 14.31 -21.11 3.88
CA GLU A 325 14.92 -20.96 2.54
C GLU A 325 15.36 -19.51 2.28
N ALA A 326 14.51 -18.53 2.57
CA ALA A 326 14.85 -17.12 2.39
C ALA A 326 16.06 -16.69 3.25
N LEU A 327 16.16 -17.18 4.49
CA LEU A 327 17.28 -16.88 5.39
C LEU A 327 18.59 -17.55 4.94
N ASP A 328 18.52 -18.76 4.37
CA ASP A 328 19.69 -19.44 3.80
C ASP A 328 20.26 -18.67 2.59
N VAL A 329 19.37 -18.18 1.72
CA VAL A 329 19.75 -17.30 0.59
C VAL A 329 20.40 -16.03 1.11
N LEU A 330 19.78 -15.35 2.08
CA LEU A 330 20.32 -14.12 2.67
C LEU A 330 21.65 -14.32 3.38
N SER A 331 21.88 -15.47 4.01
CA SER A 331 23.14 -15.82 4.68
C SER A 331 24.28 -16.07 3.70
N SER A 332 23.95 -16.47 2.47
CA SER A 332 24.92 -16.75 1.41
C SER A 332 25.33 -15.51 0.62
N ASP A 333 24.56 -14.41 0.74
CA ASP A 333 24.77 -13.15 0.04
C ASP A 333 25.51 -12.12 0.93
N ASP A 334 26.33 -11.27 0.33
CA ASP A 334 27.13 -10.25 1.05
C ASP A 334 26.42 -8.87 1.11
N VAL A 335 25.11 -8.85 0.85
CA VAL A 335 24.28 -7.63 0.86
C VAL A 335 23.91 -7.14 2.27
N LEU A 336 24.13 -7.96 3.30
CA LEU A 336 23.68 -7.65 4.66
C LEU A 336 24.67 -6.78 5.43
N SER A 337 24.13 -5.77 6.13
CA SER A 337 24.87 -5.06 7.17
C SER A 337 25.16 -5.99 8.36
N ARG A 338 26.04 -5.57 9.28
CA ARG A 338 26.27 -6.30 10.54
C ARG A 338 24.96 -6.58 11.29
N GLN A 339 24.12 -5.56 11.45
CA GLN A 339 22.82 -5.69 12.10
C GLN A 339 21.90 -6.67 11.36
N GLY A 340 21.89 -6.64 10.02
CA GLY A 340 21.13 -7.60 9.22
C GLY A 340 21.58 -9.05 9.43
N ARG A 341 22.90 -9.29 9.50
CA ARG A 341 23.46 -10.61 9.81
C ARG A 341 23.06 -11.08 11.21
N ASP A 342 23.09 -10.20 12.21
CA ASP A 342 22.67 -10.53 13.57
C ASP A 342 21.17 -10.90 13.61
N GLN A 343 20.32 -10.18 12.85
CA GLN A 343 18.89 -10.49 12.73
C GLN A 343 18.63 -11.84 12.04
N VAL A 344 19.34 -12.14 10.95
CA VAL A 344 19.24 -13.45 10.26
C VAL A 344 19.69 -14.58 11.18
N ALA A 345 20.79 -14.41 11.92
CA ALA A 345 21.26 -15.39 12.89
C ALA A 345 20.24 -15.62 14.02
N GLY A 346 19.61 -14.55 14.52
CA GLY A 346 18.53 -14.61 15.51
C GLY A 346 17.31 -15.39 15.01
N LEU A 347 16.90 -15.16 13.76
CA LEU A 347 15.78 -15.88 13.13
C LEU A 347 16.11 -17.37 12.90
N HIS A 348 17.31 -17.71 12.43
CA HIS A 348 17.75 -19.12 12.34
C HIS A 348 17.79 -19.79 13.72
N TYR A 349 18.19 -19.07 14.76
CA TYR A 349 18.13 -19.59 16.13
C TYR A 349 16.70 -19.86 16.59
N ALA A 350 15.77 -18.94 16.32
CA ALA A 350 14.35 -19.10 16.65
C ALA A 350 13.72 -20.30 15.92
N LEU A 351 14.02 -20.48 14.63
CA LEU A 351 13.58 -21.65 13.86
C LEU A 351 14.08 -22.97 14.46
N ARG A 352 15.36 -23.05 14.84
CA ARG A 352 15.93 -24.24 15.48
C ARG A 352 15.32 -24.52 16.86
N LEU A 353 14.95 -23.48 17.60
CA LEU A 353 14.29 -23.64 18.89
C LEU A 353 12.88 -24.21 18.71
N ALA A 354 12.17 -23.81 17.66
CA ALA A 354 10.84 -24.31 17.32
C ALA A 354 10.82 -25.72 16.68
N ASP A 355 11.98 -26.31 16.40
CA ASP A 355 12.13 -27.73 15.99
C ASP A 355 12.35 -28.68 17.18
N ARG A 356 12.55 -28.14 18.39
CA ARG A 356 12.68 -28.91 19.63
C ARG A 356 11.32 -29.04 20.30
#